data_AF-A0A3C0ZWW0-F1
#
_entry.id   AF-A0A3C0ZWW0-F1
#
_cell.length_a   1.000
_cell.length_b   1.000
_cell.length_c   1.000
_cell.angle_alpha   90.00
_cell.angle_beta   90.00
_cell.angle_gamma   90.00
#
_symmetry.space_group_name_H-M   'P 1'
#
loop_
_entity.id
_entity.type
_entity.pdbx_description
1 polymer ?
#
loop_
_entity_poly.entity_id
_entity_poly.type
_entity_poly.pdbx_seq_one_letter_code
_entity_poly.pdbx_strand_id
1 'polypeptide(L)' 'MTIQEMRERKIELGYTNEKLAEMTKIPYSTIQKIFAGKTTAPRRSTILALEKILLQEEPGRLAHREPVSPAAIVPSGVS' A
#
# COMPACT_ATOMS: atom_id res chain seq x y z
N MET A 1 7.99 -0.06 -3.07
CA MET A 1 8.34 -1.49 -2.97
C MET A 1 8.50 -2.06 -4.38
N THR A 2 9.47 -2.95 -4.59
CA THR A 2 9.60 -3.76 -5.82
C THR A 2 8.60 -4.92 -5.82
N ILE A 3 8.37 -5.55 -6.97
CA ILE A 3 7.50 -6.74 -7.11
C ILE A 3 7.98 -7.88 -6.20
N GLN A 4 9.30 -8.04 -6.06
CA GLN A 4 9.90 -9.08 -5.23
C GLN A 4 9.62 -8.83 -3.74
N GLU A 5 9.88 -7.61 -3.24
CA GLU A 5 9.53 -7.22 -1.87
C GLU A 5 8.03 -7.39 -1.60
N MET A 6 7.18 -7.08 -2.59
CA MET A 6 5.72 -7.31 -2.45
C MET A 6 5.37 -8.79 -2.33
N ARG A 7 6.11 -9.72 -2.97
CA ARG A 7 5.88 -11.17 -2.80
C ARG A 7 6.23 -11.61 -1.40
N GLU A 8 7.39 -11.19 -0.92
CA GLU A 8 7.89 -11.53 0.41
C GLU A 8 6.91 -11.02 1.46
N ARG A 9 6.50 -9.74 1.36
CA ARG A 9 5.51 -9.16 2.25
C ARG A 9 4.16 -9.86 2.21
N LYS A 10 3.69 -10.23 1.03
CA LYS A 10 2.46 -11.01 0.87
C LYS A 10 2.55 -12.35 1.63
N ILE A 11 3.71 -13.03 1.57
CA ILE A 11 3.95 -14.29 2.29
C ILE A 11 3.98 -14.06 3.80
N GLU A 12 4.68 -13.03 4.27
CA GLU A 12 4.74 -12.64 5.68
C GLU A 12 3.36 -12.35 6.28
N LEU A 13 2.50 -11.66 5.51
CA LEU A 13 1.13 -11.34 5.90
C LEU A 13 0.15 -12.53 5.73
N GLY A 14 0.60 -13.65 5.15
CA GLY A 14 -0.27 -14.81 4.85
C GLY A 14 -1.36 -14.50 3.83
N TYR A 15 -1.14 -13.53 2.94
CA TYR A 15 -2.14 -13.09 1.98
C TYR A 15 -2.15 -13.96 0.71
N THR A 16 -3.35 -14.28 0.23
CA THR A 16 -3.54 -14.93 -1.07
C THR A 16 -3.70 -13.88 -2.17
N ASN A 17 -3.48 -14.31 -3.42
CA ASN A 17 -3.72 -13.44 -4.58
C ASN A 17 -5.21 -13.05 -4.70
N GLU A 18 -6.13 -13.93 -4.28
CA GLU A 18 -7.57 -13.65 -4.23
C GLU A 18 -7.88 -12.54 -3.22
N LYS A 19 -7.32 -12.64 -2.01
CA LYS A 19 -7.48 -11.61 -0.97
C LYS A 19 -6.95 -10.25 -1.44
N LEU A 20 -5.79 -10.23 -2.08
CA LEU A 20 -5.24 -9.00 -2.66
C LEU A 20 -6.13 -8.42 -3.77
N ALA A 21 -6.69 -9.26 -4.63
CA ALA A 21 -7.61 -8.82 -5.69
C ALA A 21 -8.87 -8.16 -5.11
N GLU A 22 -9.43 -8.76 -4.05
CA GLU A 22 -10.61 -8.23 -3.36
C GLU A 22 -10.33 -6.88 -2.68
N MET A 23 -9.19 -6.76 -1.99
CA MET A 23 -8.79 -5.55 -1.27
C MET A 23 -8.42 -4.40 -2.21
N THR A 24 -7.68 -4.70 -3.29
CA THR A 24 -7.23 -3.69 -4.26
C THR A 24 -8.29 -3.33 -5.30
N LYS A 25 -9.35 -4.13 -5.42
CA LYS A 25 -10.34 -4.09 -6.53
C LYS A 25 -9.71 -4.27 -7.91
N ILE A 26 -8.54 -4.91 -7.96
CA ILE A 26 -7.83 -5.25 -9.19
C ILE A 26 -8.16 -6.69 -9.55
N PRO A 27 -8.44 -7.01 -10.82
CA PRO A 27 -8.79 -8.37 -11.21
C PRO A 27 -7.71 -9.39 -10.79
N TYR A 28 -8.14 -10.55 -10.29
CA TYR A 28 -7.25 -11.65 -9.88
C TYR A 28 -6.24 -12.01 -10.98
N SER A 29 -6.67 -12.05 -12.24
CA SER A 29 -5.81 -12.32 -13.39
C SER A 29 -4.67 -11.31 -13.54
N THR A 30 -4.89 -10.05 -13.15
CA THR A 30 -3.86 -9.00 -13.16
C THR A 30 -2.87 -9.22 -12.02
N ILE A 31 -3.37 -9.48 -10.81
CA ILE A 31 -2.54 -9.82 -9.64
C ILE A 31 -1.66 -11.04 -9.92
N GLN A 32 -2.25 -12.09 -10.51
CA GLN A 32 -1.55 -13.32 -10.86
C GLN A 32 -0.45 -13.06 -11.90
N LYS A 33 -0.71 -12.29 -12.96
CA LYS A 33 0.31 -11.96 -13.98
C LYS A 33 1.49 -11.18 -13.41
N ILE A 34 1.20 -10.23 -12.51
CA ILE A 34 2.21 -9.41 -11.83
C ILE A 34 3.11 -10.29 -10.98
N PHE A 35 2.53 -11.09 -10.09
CA PHE A 35 3.33 -11.94 -9.21
C PHE A 35 3.98 -13.12 -9.94
N ALA A 36 3.43 -13.58 -11.07
CA ALA A 36 4.07 -14.58 -11.92
C ALA A 36 5.20 -14.02 -12.80
N GLY A 37 5.45 -12.70 -12.80
CA GLY A 37 6.48 -12.07 -13.63
C GLY A 37 6.17 -12.08 -15.14
N LYS A 38 4.90 -12.32 -15.52
CA LYS A 38 4.47 -12.38 -16.93
C LYS A 38 4.18 -11.00 -17.54
N THR A 39 4.25 -9.95 -16.73
CA THR A 39 4.05 -8.56 -17.15
C THR A 39 5.38 -7.81 -17.05
N THR A 40 5.89 -7.32 -18.17
CA THR A 40 7.16 -6.57 -18.26
C THR A 40 7.05 -5.13 -17.72
N ALA A 41 5.86 -4.54 -17.75
CA ALA A 41 5.61 -3.20 -17.22
C ALA A 41 4.18 -3.09 -16.63
N PRO A 42 3.95 -3.54 -15.39
CA PRO A 42 2.66 -3.34 -14.73
C PRO A 42 2.34 -1.84 -14.58
N ARG A 43 1.06 -1.49 -14.76
CA ARG A 43 0.61 -0.09 -14.65
C ARG A 43 0.95 0.44 -13.25
N ARG A 44 1.48 1.67 -13.19
CA ARG A 44 1.88 2.32 -11.93
C ARG A 44 0.75 2.36 -10.90
N SER A 45 -0.49 2.59 -11.33
CA SER A 45 -1.66 2.58 -10.44
C SER A 45 -1.85 1.25 -9.71
N THR A 46 -1.58 0.13 -10.37
CA THR A 46 -1.68 -1.20 -9.76
C THR A 46 -0.59 -1.41 -8.71
N ILE A 47 0.63 -0.96 -8.98
CA ILE A 47 1.74 -1.04 -8.02
C ILE A 47 1.43 -0.23 -6.77
N LEU A 48 0.93 1.00 -6.92
CA LEU A 48 0.56 1.84 -5.78
C LEU A 48 -0.57 1.24 -4.93
N ALA A 49 -1.58 0.63 -5.57
CA ALA A 49 -2.67 -0.02 -4.86
C ALA A 49 -2.18 -1.22 -4.03
N LEU A 50 -1.30 -2.05 -4.61
CA LEU A 50 -0.69 -3.19 -3.92
C LEU A 50 0.22 -2.73 -2.78
N GLU A 51 1.06 -1.73 -3.04
CA GLU A 51 1.96 -1.15 -2.05
C GLU A 51 1.19 -0.61 -0.85
N LYS A 52 0.09 0.11 -1.09
CA LYS A 52 -0.75 0.64 -0.01
C LYS A 52 -1.27 -0.48 0.90
N ILE A 53 -1.83 -1.55 0.34
CA ILE A 53 -2.36 -2.67 1.13
C ILE A 53 -1.25 -3.39 1.90
N LEU A 54 -0.11 -3.65 1.25
CA LEU A 54 1.00 -4.38 1.85
C LEU A 54 1.77 -3.57 2.91
N LEU A 55 1.76 -2.24 2.81
CA LEU A 55 2.39 -1.33 3.78
C LEU A 55 1.48 -0.92 4.94
N GLN A 56 0.15 -0.94 4.77
CA GLN A 56 -0.77 -0.58 5.86
C GLN A 56 -0.67 -1.53 7.05
N GLU A 57 -0.25 -2.78 6.79
CA GLU A 57 -0.13 -3.85 7.79
C GLU A 57 1.33 -4.03 8.26
N GLU A 58 2.20 -3.04 8.03
CA GLU A 58 3.50 -2.94 8.70
C GLU A 58 3.31 -2.48 10.15
N PRO A 59 3.55 -3.35 11.15
CA PRO A 59 3.57 -2.94 12.55
C PRO A 59 4.77 -2.00 12.74
N GLY A 60 4.53 -0.69 12.65
CA GLY A 60 5.52 0.35 12.92
C GLY A 60 5.67 1.43 11.84
N ARG A 61 5.22 1.22 10.59
CA ARG A 61 5.38 2.24 9.54
C ARG A 61 4.25 3.29 9.55
N LEU A 62 3.09 2.98 10.11
CA LEU A 62 2.01 3.95 10.33
C LEU A 62 2.17 4.78 11.62
N ALA A 63 3.33 4.75 12.28
CA ALA A 63 3.65 5.63 13.40
C ALA A 63 4.05 7.06 12.98
N HIS A 64 4.16 7.33 11.67
CA HIS A 64 4.42 8.67 11.11
C HIS A 64 3.33 9.19 10.16
N ARG A 65 2.09 8.70 10.27
CA ARG A 65 1.00 9.66 10.03
C ARG A 65 1.08 10.61 11.20
N GLU A 66 1.72 11.77 10.99
CA GLU A 66 1.48 12.90 11.88
C GLU A 66 -0.04 12.95 12.10
N PRO A 67 -0.53 12.93 13.35
CA PRO A 67 -1.87 13.42 13.55
C PRO A 67 -1.83 14.81 12.93
N VAL A 68 -2.64 15.05 11.89
CA VAL A 68 -2.92 16.42 11.45
C VAL A 68 -3.52 17.11 12.66
N SER A 69 -2.63 17.67 13.48
CA SER A 69 -3.01 18.35 14.70
C SER A 69 -3.86 19.53 14.24
N PRO A 70 -5.11 19.65 14.68
CA PRO A 70 -5.92 20.84 14.37
C PRO A 70 -5.34 22.12 15.00
N ALA A 71 -4.23 22.03 15.75
CA ALA A 71 -3.60 23.11 16.48
C ALA A 71 -2.57 23.86 15.61
N ALA A 72 -3.03 24.59 14.59
CA ALA A 72 -2.18 25.60 13.93
C ALA A 72 -2.98 26.70 13.23
N ILE A 73 -3.94 27.34 13.92
CA ILE A 73 -4.29 28.75 13.67
C ILE A 73 -4.55 29.43 15.02
N VAL A 74 -3.48 29.73 15.75
CA VAL A 74 -3.35 30.98 16.53
C VAL A 74 -1.86 31.31 16.56
N PRO A 75 -1.48 32.48 16.07
CA PRO A 75 -1.01 33.53 17.00
C PRO A 75 -1.50 34.92 16.56
N SER A 76 -2.15 35.68 17.45
CA SER A 76 -1.54 36.67 18.37
C SER A 76 -1.63 38.10 17.84
N GLY A 77 -2.12 39.01 18.69
CA GLY A 77 -2.19 40.47 18.44
C GLY A 77 -3.49 41.05 18.99
N VAL A 78 -3.60 41.39 20.29
CA VAL A 78 -3.26 42.71 20.87
C VAL A 78 -4.07 43.80 20.13
N SER A 79 -5.07 44.47 20.71
CA SER A 79 -5.17 45.12 22.01
C SER A 79 -6.64 45.39 22.38
#